data_AF-A0AAI9ZN10-F1
#
_entry.id   AF-A0AAI9ZN10-F1
#
_cell.length_a   1.000
_cell.length_b   1.000
_cell.length_c   1.000
_cell.angle_alpha   90.00
_cell.angle_beta   90.00
_cell.angle_gamma   90.00
#
_symmetry.space_group_name_H-M   'P 1'
#
loop_
_entity.id
_entity.type
_entity.pdbx_description
1 polymer ?
#
loop_
_entity_poly.entity_id
_entity_poly.type
_entity_poly.pdbx_seq_one_letter_code
_entity_poly.pdbx_strand_id
1 'polypeptide(L)'
;MSAIGTLVFCTDCGNLLPASMGTQKNTLTCNCCGADNKDTGTKTIKTQTKPSDFPSHLRQKLQSNVQAVDRANVNTEATIRETCPKCGAEEVRFTAVQLRSADEGSTIFFTCECGFKYANASFHSDRASFSLFILTDLFPGGLITTEMH
;
A
#
# COMPACT_ATOMS: atom_id res chain seq x y z
N MET A 1 7.62 28.47 23.73
CA MET A 1 7.60 28.72 22.26
C MET A 1 6.81 27.59 21.62
N SER A 2 5.65 27.83 21.00
CA SER A 2 4.84 26.79 20.34
C SER A 2 4.25 27.28 19.01
N ALA A 3 5.11 27.54 18.02
CA ALA A 3 4.67 27.83 16.66
C ALA A 3 5.56 27.08 15.64
N ILE A 4 4.94 26.32 14.74
CA ILE A 4 5.58 25.57 13.65
C ILE A 4 4.94 26.04 12.34
N GLY A 5 5.71 26.71 11.48
CA GLY A 5 5.16 27.34 10.29
C GLY A 5 4.12 28.42 10.65
N THR A 6 2.89 28.26 10.16
CA THR A 6 1.71 29.10 10.48
C THR A 6 0.85 28.53 11.62
N LEU A 7 1.15 27.32 12.08
CA LEU A 7 0.37 26.64 13.12
C LEU A 7 0.88 27.07 14.51
N VAL A 8 -0.06 27.40 15.40
CA VAL A 8 0.22 27.79 16.78
C VAL A 8 -0.43 26.76 17.71
N PHE A 9 0.31 26.28 18.70
CA PHE A 9 -0.17 25.32 19.68
C PHE A 9 -0.22 25.95 21.07
N CYS A 10 -1.18 25.51 21.88
CA CYS A 10 -1.26 25.88 23.28
C CYS A 10 -0.01 25.40 24.03
N THR A 11 0.61 26.28 24.82
CA THR A 11 1.79 25.92 25.63
C THR A 11 1.46 24.97 26.78
N ASP A 12 0.19 24.91 27.18
CA ASP A 12 -0.19 24.26 28.43
C ASP A 12 -0.76 22.85 28.18
N CYS A 13 -1.63 22.70 27.17
CA CYS A 13 -2.27 21.41 26.84
C CYS A 13 -1.86 20.84 25.47
N GLY A 14 -1.07 21.56 24.68
CA GLY A 14 -0.64 21.11 23.35
C GLY A 14 -1.74 21.15 22.27
N ASN A 15 -2.96 21.60 22.57
CA ASN A 15 -4.03 21.70 21.59
C ASN A 15 -3.71 22.71 20.48
N LEU A 16 -4.12 22.42 19.23
CA LEU A 16 -3.97 23.35 18.11
C LEU A 16 -4.91 24.55 18.28
N LEU A 17 -4.36 25.76 18.19
CA LEU A 17 -5.11 27.00 18.31
C LEU A 17 -5.64 27.46 16.94
N PRO A 18 -6.77 28.18 16.91
CA PRO A 18 -7.33 28.69 15.67
C PRO A 18 -6.37 29.67 14.96
N ALA A 19 -6.46 29.75 13.64
CA ALA A 19 -5.66 30.66 12.85
C ALA A 19 -5.93 32.12 13.27
N SER A 20 -4.85 32.91 13.41
CA SER A 20 -4.92 34.35 13.69
C SER A 20 -5.92 35.06 12.79
N MET A 21 -6.94 35.67 13.37
CA MET A 21 -7.84 36.61 12.67
C MET A 21 -7.36 38.07 12.80
N GLY A 22 -6.11 38.31 13.24
CA GLY A 22 -5.59 39.67 13.41
C GLY A 22 -6.35 40.51 14.43
N THR A 23 -6.77 39.93 15.55
CA THR A 23 -7.42 40.71 16.62
C THR A 23 -6.43 41.69 17.25
N GLN A 24 -6.89 42.89 17.63
CA GLN A 24 -6.05 43.99 18.16
C GLN A 24 -5.18 43.61 19.38
N LYS A 25 -5.46 42.48 20.04
CA LYS A 25 -4.76 42.03 21.26
C LYS A 25 -3.73 40.93 21.04
N ASN A 26 -3.59 40.37 19.83
CA ASN A 26 -2.59 39.33 19.49
C ASN A 26 -2.56 38.15 20.49
N THR A 27 -3.73 37.75 20.98
CA THR A 27 -3.93 36.68 21.98
C THR A 27 -4.99 35.70 21.50
N LEU A 28 -4.70 34.41 21.66
CA LEU A 28 -5.56 33.27 21.32
C LEU A 28 -5.89 32.47 22.58
N THR A 29 -7.17 32.31 22.86
CA THR A 29 -7.63 31.50 24.00
C THR A 29 -7.82 30.04 23.57
N CYS A 30 -7.35 29.10 24.38
CA CYS A 30 -7.47 27.68 24.10
C CYS A 30 -8.85 27.13 24.49
N ASN A 31 -9.57 26.54 23.54
CA ASN A 31 -10.88 25.91 23.81
C ASN A 31 -10.80 24.63 24.65
N CYS A 32 -9.62 24.04 24.83
CA CYS A 32 -9.43 22.80 25.56
C CYS A 32 -9.15 23.05 27.06
N CYS A 33 -8.26 23.99 27.38
CA CYS A 33 -7.84 24.26 28.77
C CYS A 33 -8.10 25.70 29.25
N GLY A 34 -8.59 26.59 28.37
CA GLY A 34 -8.86 27.99 28.71
C GLY A 34 -7.64 28.90 28.75
N ALA A 35 -6.42 28.38 28.53
CA ALA A 35 -5.20 29.17 28.59
C ALA A 35 -5.09 30.20 27.46
N ASP A 36 -4.61 31.39 27.79
CA ASP A 36 -4.32 32.46 26.84
C ASP A 36 -2.90 32.34 26.29
N ASN A 37 -2.80 32.31 24.96
CA ASN A 37 -1.55 32.09 24.24
C ASN A 37 -1.29 33.27 23.31
N LYS A 38 -0.03 33.69 23.18
CA LYS A 38 0.33 34.78 22.25
C LYS A 38 0.25 34.29 20.81
N ASP A 39 -0.40 35.10 19.98
CA ASP A 39 -0.48 34.83 18.55
C ASP A 39 0.88 35.12 17.89
N THR A 40 1.54 34.05 17.47
CA THR A 40 2.87 34.10 16.80
C THR A 40 2.78 33.50 15.38
N GLY A 41 1.56 33.28 14.87
CA GLY A 41 1.29 32.56 13.62
C GLY A 41 1.49 33.37 12.35
N THR A 42 1.74 34.68 12.45
CA THR A 42 1.88 35.60 11.32
C THR A 42 3.21 35.41 10.60
N LYS A 43 3.33 34.34 9.81
CA LYS A 43 4.43 34.10 8.89
C LYS A 43 3.89 33.89 7.48
N THR A 44 4.40 34.65 6.53
CA THR A 44 4.09 34.43 5.11
C THR A 44 4.73 33.12 4.65
N ILE A 45 3.91 32.15 4.26
CA ILE A 45 4.39 30.88 3.69
C ILE A 45 4.45 31.01 2.18
N LYS A 46 5.61 30.71 1.60
CA LYS A 46 5.78 30.56 0.15
C LYS A 46 5.72 29.07 -0.17
N THR A 47 4.68 28.65 -0.87
CA THR A 47 4.58 27.29 -1.41
C THR A 47 5.16 27.28 -2.82
N GLN A 48 6.03 26.31 -3.11
CA GLN A 48 6.50 26.02 -4.46
C GLN A 48 6.17 24.57 -4.79
N THR A 49 5.64 24.35 -5.98
CA THR A 49 5.37 23.01 -6.51
C THR A 49 6.68 22.33 -6.89
N LYS A 50 6.75 21.02 -6.68
CA LYS A 50 7.94 20.28 -7.07
C LYS A 50 7.97 20.18 -8.59
N PRO A 51 9.16 20.16 -9.22
CA PRO A 51 9.27 19.91 -10.65
C PRO A 51 8.57 18.60 -11.07
N SER A 52 8.53 17.58 -10.22
CA SER A 52 7.85 16.29 -10.45
C SER A 52 6.32 16.38 -10.53
N ASP A 53 5.71 17.44 -9.98
CA ASP A 53 4.24 17.59 -9.92
C ASP A 53 3.64 17.98 -11.29
N PHE A 54 4.50 18.28 -12.27
CA PHE A 54 4.12 18.54 -13.66
C PHE A 54 4.76 17.51 -14.59
N PRO A 55 4.29 16.24 -14.57
CA PRO A 55 4.79 15.22 -15.47
C PRO A 55 4.43 15.60 -16.91
N SER A 56 5.42 15.55 -17.80
CA SER A 56 5.19 15.67 -19.24
C SER A 56 6.00 14.61 -19.97
N HIS A 57 5.50 14.17 -21.12
CA HIS A 57 6.15 13.11 -21.90
C HIS A 57 7.60 13.47 -22.27
N LEU A 58 7.86 14.76 -22.55
CA LEU A 58 9.20 15.27 -22.82
C LEU A 58 10.10 15.22 -21.57
N ARG A 59 9.58 15.62 -20.40
CA ARG A 59 10.35 15.60 -19.15
C ARG A 59 10.63 14.19 -18.67
N GLN A 60 9.68 13.28 -18.85
CA GLN A 60 9.88 11.87 -18.56
C GLN A 60 11.02 11.31 -19.41
N LYS A 61 11.00 11.54 -20.73
CA LYS A 61 12.10 11.13 -21.64
C LYS A 61 13.46 11.73 -21.29
N LEU A 62 13.51 12.95 -20.78
CA LEU A 62 14.75 13.66 -20.45
C LEU A 62 15.28 13.34 -19.03
N GLN A 63 14.41 12.93 -18.10
CA GLN A 63 14.76 12.78 -16.67
C GLN A 63 14.71 11.33 -16.18
N SER A 64 14.06 10.41 -16.89
CA SER A 64 14.04 8.99 -16.51
C SER A 64 15.16 8.22 -17.21
N ASN A 65 16.15 7.75 -16.43
CA ASN A 65 17.10 6.73 -16.88
C ASN A 65 16.51 5.30 -16.83
N VAL A 66 15.21 5.17 -16.55
CA VAL A 66 14.51 3.90 -16.44
C VAL A 66 13.79 3.62 -17.75
N GLN A 67 14.07 2.44 -18.32
CA GLN A 67 13.44 1.95 -19.54
C GLN A 67 11.94 1.79 -19.29
N ALA A 68 11.11 2.39 -20.15
CA ALA A 68 9.66 2.23 -20.07
C ALA A 68 9.32 0.75 -20.26
N VAL A 69 8.94 0.07 -19.19
CA VAL A 69 8.55 -1.33 -19.24
C VAL A 69 7.20 -1.41 -19.92
N ASP A 70 7.16 -2.13 -21.04
CA ASP A 70 5.92 -2.38 -21.76
C ASP A 70 5.06 -3.33 -20.93
N ARG A 71 3.92 -2.86 -20.42
CA ARG A 71 3.05 -3.63 -19.52
C ARG A 71 2.54 -4.91 -20.16
N ALA A 72 2.54 -4.99 -21.49
CA ALA A 72 2.17 -6.18 -22.24
C ALA A 72 3.17 -7.34 -22.08
N ASN A 73 4.40 -7.08 -21.60
CA ASN A 73 5.47 -8.08 -21.55
C ASN A 73 5.80 -8.61 -20.14
N VAL A 74 5.09 -8.14 -19.11
CA VAL A 74 5.30 -8.58 -17.72
C VAL A 74 4.21 -9.57 -17.33
N ASN A 75 4.34 -10.82 -17.76
CA ASN A 75 3.48 -11.90 -17.28
C ASN A 75 4.03 -12.43 -15.95
N THR A 76 3.54 -11.88 -14.85
CA THR A 76 3.86 -12.30 -13.47
C THR A 76 2.84 -13.29 -12.90
N GLU A 77 1.83 -13.65 -13.69
CA GLU A 77 0.73 -14.51 -13.27
C GLU A 77 1.15 -15.99 -13.37
N ALA A 78 1.01 -16.73 -12.28
CA ALA A 78 1.23 -18.18 -12.26
C ALA A 78 0.05 -18.91 -12.93
N THR A 79 0.33 -20.05 -13.56
CA THR A 79 -0.69 -20.92 -14.20
C THR A 79 -1.08 -22.08 -13.28
N ILE A 80 -2.31 -22.57 -13.44
CA ILE A 80 -2.85 -23.73 -12.75
C ILE A 80 -3.74 -24.55 -13.69
N ARG A 81 -3.81 -25.86 -13.45
CA ARG A 81 -4.69 -26.79 -14.17
C ARG A 81 -6.11 -26.70 -13.61
N GLU A 82 -6.91 -25.81 -14.18
CA GLU A 82 -8.33 -25.61 -13.87
C GLU A 82 -9.06 -25.36 -15.19
N THR A 83 -10.10 -26.14 -15.47
CA THR A 83 -10.81 -26.08 -16.76
C THR A 83 -11.67 -24.83 -16.87
N CYS A 84 -11.43 -24.00 -17.88
CA CYS A 84 -12.23 -22.80 -18.14
C CYS A 84 -13.69 -23.17 -18.48
N PRO A 85 -14.70 -22.66 -17.75
CA PRO A 85 -16.10 -23.00 -17.97
C PRO A 85 -16.66 -22.44 -19.29
N LYS A 86 -15.97 -21.49 -19.93
CA LYS A 86 -16.41 -20.85 -21.17
C LYS A 86 -15.88 -21.53 -22.44
N CYS A 87 -14.60 -21.93 -22.45
CA CYS A 87 -13.93 -22.44 -23.65
C CYS A 87 -13.29 -23.82 -23.49
N GLY A 88 -13.32 -24.40 -22.28
CA GLY A 88 -12.79 -25.74 -22.02
C GLY A 88 -11.26 -25.85 -21.98
N ALA A 89 -10.52 -24.73 -21.98
CA ALA A 89 -9.07 -24.76 -21.82
C ALA A 89 -8.70 -25.38 -20.45
N GLU A 90 -7.71 -26.27 -20.41
CA GLU A 90 -7.33 -27.03 -19.20
C GLU A 90 -6.42 -26.23 -18.25
N GLU A 91 -5.80 -25.17 -18.74
CA GLU A 91 -4.92 -24.30 -17.95
C GLU A 91 -5.40 -22.84 -17.98
N VAL A 92 -5.33 -22.20 -16.82
CA VAL A 92 -5.68 -20.78 -16.64
C VAL A 92 -4.65 -20.10 -15.74
N ARG A 93 -4.52 -18.79 -15.88
CA ARG A 93 -3.69 -17.97 -14.97
C ARG A 93 -4.49 -17.62 -13.73
N PHE A 94 -3.84 -17.56 -12.56
CA PHE A 94 -4.50 -17.21 -11.32
C PHE A 94 -3.80 -16.08 -10.55
N THR A 95 -4.57 -15.41 -9.69
CA THR A 95 -4.08 -14.38 -8.77
C THR A 95 -4.82 -14.50 -7.45
N ALA A 96 -4.08 -14.60 -6.35
CA ALA A 96 -4.64 -14.63 -5.00
C ALA A 96 -4.69 -13.22 -4.43
N VAL A 97 -5.87 -12.77 -3.97
CA VAL A 97 -6.07 -11.44 -3.40
C VAL A 97 -6.84 -11.56 -2.09
N GLN A 98 -6.32 -10.93 -1.03
CA GLN A 98 -7.02 -10.84 0.25
C GLN A 98 -8.05 -9.71 0.19
N LEU A 99 -9.34 -10.07 0.21
CA LEU A 99 -10.44 -9.10 0.15
C LEU A 99 -11.14 -8.88 1.51
N ARG A 100 -10.80 -9.69 2.52
CA ARG A 100 -11.45 -9.68 3.84
C ARG A 100 -10.40 -9.77 4.95
N SER A 101 -10.86 -9.86 6.20
CA SER A 101 -10.01 -10.00 7.38
C SER A 101 -8.98 -11.11 7.22
N ALA A 102 -7.84 -11.00 7.90
CA ALA A 102 -6.74 -11.97 7.79
C ALA A 102 -7.09 -13.41 8.23
N ASP A 103 -8.21 -13.58 8.93
CA ASP A 103 -8.74 -14.87 9.39
C ASP A 103 -9.50 -15.63 8.28
N GLU A 104 -9.82 -14.96 7.16
CA GLU A 104 -10.44 -15.59 5.99
C GLU A 104 -9.39 -15.91 4.93
N GLY A 105 -9.56 -17.02 4.21
CA GLY A 105 -8.67 -17.39 3.11
C GLY A 105 -8.68 -16.39 1.95
N SER A 106 -7.59 -16.35 1.18
CA SER A 106 -7.47 -15.50 -0.01
C SER A 106 -8.49 -15.87 -1.08
N THR A 107 -9.03 -14.86 -1.77
CA THR A 107 -9.88 -15.08 -2.95
C THR A 107 -9.02 -15.32 -4.18
N ILE A 108 -9.29 -16.39 -4.94
CA ILE A 108 -8.56 -16.72 -6.16
C ILE A 108 -9.33 -16.20 -7.39
N PHE A 109 -8.67 -15.36 -8.17
CA PHE A 109 -9.13 -14.87 -9.46
C PHE A 109 -8.46 -15.65 -10.59
N PHE A 110 -9.26 -16.19 -11.51
CA PHE A 110 -8.78 -16.90 -12.68
C PHE A 110 -8.93 -16.02 -13.93
N THR A 111 -7.91 -16.04 -14.79
CA THR A 111 -7.91 -15.41 -16.11
C THR A 111 -7.55 -16.47 -17.15
N CYS A 112 -8.52 -16.80 -18.02
CA CYS A 112 -8.28 -17.68 -19.15
C CYS A 112 -7.71 -16.90 -20.35
N GLU A 113 -6.97 -17.58 -21.24
CA GLU A 113 -6.47 -17.02 -22.49
C GLU A 113 -7.57 -16.54 -23.42
N CYS A 114 -8.79 -17.11 -23.35
CA CYS A 114 -9.95 -16.64 -24.10
C CYS A 114 -10.51 -15.29 -23.60
N GLY A 115 -9.91 -14.71 -22.56
CA GLY A 115 -10.31 -13.44 -21.94
C GLY A 115 -11.40 -13.56 -20.88
N PHE A 116 -11.90 -14.77 -20.60
CA PHE A 116 -12.87 -14.98 -19.52
C PHE A 116 -12.20 -14.89 -18.15
N LYS A 117 -12.80 -14.12 -17.25
CA LYS A 117 -12.33 -13.89 -15.88
C LYS A 117 -13.42 -14.29 -14.89
N TYR A 118 -13.07 -15.06 -13.88
CA TYR A 118 -14.00 -15.52 -12.85
C TYR A 118 -13.28 -15.68 -11.51
N ALA A 119 -14.02 -15.61 -10.41
CA ALA A 119 -13.49 -15.78 -9.07
C ALA A 119 -14.16 -16.99 -8.42
N ASN A 120 -13.39 -17.80 -7.69
CA ASN A 120 -13.95 -18.84 -6.84
C ASN A 120 -13.77 -18.45 -5.38
N ALA A 121 -14.88 -18.39 -4.63
CA ALA A 121 -14.91 -17.95 -3.23
C ALA A 121 -14.58 -19.09 -2.24
N SER A 122 -14.42 -20.31 -2.72
CA SER A 122 -14.25 -21.50 -1.90
C SER A 122 -13.02 -22.28 -2.35
N PHE A 123 -11.84 -21.76 -2.00
CA PHE A 123 -10.71 -22.65 -1.77
C PHE A 123 -10.79 -23.14 -0.31
N HIS A 124 -11.86 -23.88 0.02
CA HIS A 124 -11.86 -24.67 1.24
C HIS A 124 -10.86 -25.80 0.99
N SER A 125 -9.77 -25.77 1.74
CA SER A 125 -8.76 -26.83 1.77
C SER A 125 -9.43 -28.15 2.18
N ASP A 126 -10.01 -28.90 1.23
CA ASP A 126 -10.49 -30.28 1.48
C ASP A 126 -10.63 -31.10 0.18
N ARG A 127 -9.51 -31.69 -0.27
CA ARG A 127 -9.33 -33.15 -0.40
C ARG A 127 -7.96 -33.49 -1.01
N ALA A 128 -7.07 -33.96 -0.14
CA ALA A 128 -6.18 -35.11 -0.36
C ALA A 128 -5.56 -35.29 -1.78
N SER A 129 -4.47 -34.57 -2.07
CA SER A 129 -3.23 -35.11 -2.68
C SER A 129 -2.15 -34.02 -2.80
N PHE A 130 -1.92 -33.27 -1.73
CA PHE A 130 -0.59 -32.68 -1.51
C PHE A 130 0.27 -33.72 -0.80
N SER A 131 0.56 -34.82 -1.51
CA SER A 131 1.63 -35.72 -1.10
C SER A 131 2.95 -35.01 -1.39
N LEU A 132 3.48 -34.35 -0.36
CA LEU A 132 4.90 -34.35 -0.04
C LEU A 132 5.86 -34.03 -1.21
N PHE A 133 5.85 -32.81 -1.77
CA PHE A 133 6.92 -32.39 -2.69
C PHE A 133 7.36 -30.91 -2.63
N ILE A 134 6.82 -30.08 -1.73
CA ILE A 134 7.22 -28.65 -1.62
C ILE A 134 7.93 -28.36 -0.29
N LEU A 135 8.87 -29.22 0.13
CA LEU A 135 9.70 -28.92 1.31
C LEU A 135 11.13 -29.48 1.24
N THR A 136 11.67 -29.68 0.03
CA THR A 136 13.09 -30.05 -0.14
C THR A 136 13.95 -29.02 -0.89
N ASP A 137 13.38 -28.00 -1.54
CA ASP A 137 14.18 -27.11 -2.40
C ASP A 137 14.48 -25.72 -1.80
N LEU A 138 14.34 -25.52 -0.48
CA LEU A 138 14.64 -24.23 0.15
C LEU A 138 15.78 -24.20 1.18
N PHE A 139 16.63 -25.24 1.26
CA PHE A 139 17.89 -25.14 2.00
C PHE A 139 19.00 -25.98 1.35
N PRO A 140 19.96 -25.36 0.62
CA PRO A 140 21.16 -26.05 0.22
C PRO A 140 22.11 -26.06 1.43
N GLY A 141 22.21 -27.18 2.13
CA GLY A 141 23.36 -27.46 2.99
C GLY A 141 23.07 -28.05 4.36
N GLY A 142 23.63 -29.24 4.59
CA GLY A 142 24.15 -29.67 5.88
C GLY A 142 23.22 -30.49 6.75
N LEU A 143 23.31 -31.81 6.65
CA LEU A 143 22.92 -32.72 7.73
C LEU A 143 23.67 -32.34 9.02
N ILE A 144 22.94 -32.10 10.10
CA ILE A 144 23.47 -32.22 11.45
C ILE A 144 22.56 -33.19 12.19
N THR A 145 23.03 -34.41 12.37
CA THR A 145 22.41 -35.40 13.23
C THR A 145 22.72 -35.04 14.68
N THR A 146 21.70 -34.78 15.49
CA THR A 146 21.81 -34.95 16.95
C THR A 146 20.65 -35.79 17.43
N GLU A 147 20.95 -37.07 17.67
CA GLU A 147 20.24 -37.89 18.64
C GLU A 147 20.42 -37.25 20.02
N MET A 148 19.33 -37.05 20.76
CA MET A 148 19.35 -37.04 22.22
C MET A 148 18.07 -37.69 22.75
N HIS A 149 18.27 -38.44 23.83
CA HIS A 149 17.35 -39.35 24.53
C HIS A 149 15.97 -38.78 24.85
#